data_AF-N2A5J3-F1
#
_entry.id   AF-N2A5J3-F1
#
_cell.length_a   1.000
_cell.length_b   1.000
_cell.length_c   1.000
_cell.angle_alpha   90.00
_cell.angle_beta   90.00
_cell.angle_gamma   90.00
#
_symmetry.space_group_name_H-M   'P 1'
#
loop_
_entity.id
_entity.type
_entity.pdbx_description
1 polymer ?
#
loop_
_entity_poly.entity_id
_entity_poly.type
_entity_poly.pdbx_seq_one_letter_code
_entity_poly.pdbx_strand_id
1 'polypeptide(L)' 'MKNKVSKLVAKGVVSVLNTFLRVDANSASCCIIYQPKAPKELERFRRKK' A
#
# COMPACT_ATOMS: atom_id res chain seq x y z
N MET A 1 18.65 31.69 -12.85
CA MET A 1 18.40 30.89 -11.63
C MET A 1 17.11 30.07 -11.68
N LYS A 2 15.98 30.67 -12.11
CA LYS A 2 14.65 30.02 -12.25
C LYS A 2 14.66 28.65 -12.96
N ASN A 3 15.42 28.53 -14.05
CA ASN A 3 15.48 27.30 -14.86
C ASN A 3 16.18 26.13 -14.15
N LYS A 4 17.14 26.42 -13.25
CA LYS A 4 17.80 25.39 -12.42
C LYS A 4 16.84 24.84 -11.37
N VAL A 5 16.05 25.71 -10.74
CA VAL A 5 15.04 25.33 -9.74
C VAL A 5 13.95 24.47 -10.39
N SER A 6 13.41 24.88 -11.54
CA SER A 6 12.42 24.10 -12.29
C SER A 6 12.94 22.70 -12.67
N LYS A 7 14.18 22.60 -13.14
CA LYS A 7 14.81 21.31 -13.47
C LYS A 7 14.99 20.41 -12.24
N LEU A 8 15.28 20.99 -11.08
CA LEU A 8 15.46 20.26 -9.82
C LEU A 8 14.12 19.73 -9.30
N VAL A 9 13.07 20.55 -9.37
CA VAL A 9 11.69 20.13 -9.05
C VAL A 9 11.23 19.01 -9.97
N ALA A 10 11.41 19.15 -11.29
CA ALA A 10 11.03 18.12 -12.25
C ALA A 10 11.74 16.77 -11.97
N LYS A 11 13.04 16.80 -11.65
CA LYS A 11 13.77 15.59 -11.24
C LYS A 11 13.22 14.96 -9.96
N GLY A 12 12.86 15.79 -8.98
CA GLY A 12 12.24 15.32 -7.73
C GLY A 12 10.91 14.61 -7.99
N VAL A 13 10.04 15.21 -8.80
CA VAL A 13 8.74 14.62 -9.18
C VAL A 13 8.92 13.28 -9.89
N VAL A 14 9.82 13.21 -10.88
CA VAL A 14 10.11 11.97 -11.61
C VAL A 14 10.67 10.89 -10.68
N SER A 15 11.51 11.25 -9.71
CA SER A 15 12.07 10.31 -8.74
C SER A 15 10.99 9.73 -7.84
N VAL A 16 10.10 10.57 -7.30
CA VAL A 16 8.99 10.13 -6.44
C VAL A 16 8.07 9.18 -7.21
N LEU A 17 7.70 9.56 -8.43
CA LEU A 17 6.81 8.75 -9.27
C LEU A 17 7.42 7.37 -9.57
N ASN A 18 8.69 7.32 -9.96
CA ASN A 18 9.38 6.06 -10.22
C ASN A 18 9.47 5.17 -8.97
N THR A 19 9.70 5.75 -7.79
CA THR A 19 9.72 4.98 -6.54
C THR A 19 8.35 4.41 -6.25
N PHE A 20 7.27 5.20 -6.38
CA PHE A 20 5.91 4.72 -6.18
C PHE A 20 5.56 3.57 -7.13
N LEU A 21 5.83 3.72 -8.43
CA LEU A 21 5.57 2.68 -9.42
C LEU A 21 6.34 1.39 -9.13
N ARG A 22 7.60 1.50 -8.68
CA ARG A 22 8.39 0.33 -8.27
C ARG A 22 7.82 -0.32 -7.01
N VAL A 23 7.45 0.46 -6.00
CA VAL A 23 6.88 -0.08 -4.76
C VAL A 23 5.56 -0.77 -5.07
N ASP A 24 4.68 -0.16 -5.85
CA ASP A 24 3.39 -0.73 -6.22
C ASP A 24 3.55 -2.02 -7.02
N ALA A 25 4.40 -2.03 -8.05
CA ALA A 25 4.64 -3.22 -8.87
C ALA A 25 5.32 -4.38 -8.12
N ASN A 26 6.09 -4.10 -7.08
CA ASN A 26 6.78 -5.12 -6.27
C ASN A 26 6.07 -5.41 -4.93
N SER A 27 5.06 -4.63 -4.58
CA SER A 27 4.24 -4.82 -3.40
C SER A 27 3.23 -5.92 -3.68
N ALA A 28 3.35 -7.06 -3.01
CA ALA A 28 2.25 -8.00 -2.91
C ALA A 28 1.16 -7.36 -2.03
N SER A 29 -0.04 -7.15 -2.58
CA SER A 29 -1.19 -6.47 -1.92
C SER A 29 -1.77 -7.24 -0.72
N CYS A 30 -0.99 -8.10 -0.07
CA CYS A 30 -1.41 -9.01 0.99
C CYS A 30 -1.24 -8.45 2.42
N CYS A 31 -0.68 -7.25 2.59
CA CYS A 31 -0.34 -6.72 3.92
C CYS A 31 -1.56 -6.29 4.76
N ILE A 32 -2.70 -5.96 4.13
CA ILE A 32 -3.91 -5.56 4.86
C ILE A 32 -5.10 -6.33 4.30
N ILE A 33 -5.27 -7.55 4.80
CA ILE A 33 -6.50 -8.32 4.61
C ILE A 33 -7.41 -7.94 5.78
N TYR A 34 -8.48 -7.19 5.51
CA TYR A 34 -9.54 -7.02 6.49
C TYR A 34 -10.13 -8.39 6.80
N GLN A 35 -9.92 -8.89 8.02
CA GLN A 35 -10.61 -10.07 8.50
C GLN A 35 -11.99 -9.62 9.00
N PRO A 36 -13.09 -9.95 8.30
CA PRO A 36 -14.42 -9.64 8.80
C PRO A 36 -14.64 -10.36 10.14
N LYS A 37 -15.43 -9.73 11.02
CA LYS A 37 -15.88 -10.39 12.26
C LYS A 37 -16.52 -11.74 11.89
N ALA A 38 -16.13 -12.78 12.61
CA ALA A 38 -16.65 -14.12 12.38
C ALA A 38 -18.20 -14.13 12.48
N PRO A 39 -18.91 -14.76 11.53
CA PRO A 39 -20.36 -14.92 11.60
C PRO A 39 -20.81 -15.61 12.89
N LYS A 40 -21.93 -15.15 13.47
CA LYS A 40 -22.48 -15.70 14.73
C LYS A 40 -22.84 -17.18 14.60
N GLU A 41 -23.21 -17.61 13.40
CA GLU A 41 -23.54 -18.98 13.05
C GLU A 41 -22.36 -19.94 13.24
N LEU A 42 -21.12 -19.43 13.24
CA LEU A 42 -19.92 -20.23 13.45
C LEU A 42 -19.59 -20.45 14.94
N GLU A 43 -20.20 -19.69 15.86
CA GLU A 43 -19.98 -19.88 17.30
C GLU A 43 -20.38 -21.28 17.78
N ARG A 44 -21.37 -21.91 17.14
CA ARG A 44 -21.81 -23.28 17.44
C ARG A 44 -20.74 -24.35 17.22
N PHE A 45 -19.74 -24.05 16.38
CA PHE A 45 -18.63 -24.95 16.08
C PHE A 45 -17.40 -24.67 16.95
N ARG A 46 -17.45 -23.63 17.80
CA ARG A 46 -16.35 -23.31 18.70
C ARG A 46 -16.21 -24.44 19.73
N ARG A 47 -15.06 -25.11 19.73
CA ARG A 47 -14.74 -26.13 20.75
C ARG A 47 -14.85 -25.46 22.14
N LYS A 48 -15.73 -25.98 22.99
CA LYS A 48 -15.74 -25.61 24.42
C LYS A 48 -14.53 -26.30 25.05
N LYS A 49 -13.71 -25.52 25.76
CA LYS A 49 -12.65 -26.04 26.63
C LYS A 49 -13.25 -26.46 27.96
#